data_AF-L9XZ05-F1
#
_entry.id   AF-L9XZ05-F1
#
_cell.length_a   1.000
_cell.length_b   1.000
_cell.length_c   1.000
_cell.angle_alpha   90.00
_cell.angle_beta   90.00
_cell.angle_gamma   90.00
#
_symmetry.space_group_name_H-M   'P 1'
#
loop_
_entity.id
_entity.type
_entity.pdbx_description
1 polymer ?
#
loop_
_entity_poly.entity_id
_entity_poly.type
_entity_poly.pdbx_seq_one_letter_code
_entity_poly.pdbx_strand_id
1 'polypeptide(L)' 'EMCIRDRSGTETPAEPTDRYCGNCEHFEYVRSSEGMVPYCARHETAMDDMDACDEWSPNRR' A
#
# COMPACT_ATOMS: atom_id res chain seq x y z
N GLU A 1 -10.72 33.90 -28.61
CA GLU A 1 -9.40 34.15 -27.98
C GLU A 1 -9.72 34.32 -26.49
N MET A 2 -9.42 33.44 -25.55
CA MET A 2 -8.14 32.81 -25.21
C MET A 2 -8.42 31.58 -24.32
N CYS A 3 -8.30 30.37 -24.87
CA CYS A 3 -8.31 29.13 -24.09
C CYS A 3 -6.87 28.80 -23.64
N ILE A 4 -6.31 29.53 -22.68
CA ILE A 4 -5.12 29.04 -21.97
C ILE A 4 -5.64 28.08 -20.89
N ARG A 5 -5.91 26.84 -21.30
CA ARG A 5 -5.95 25.72 -20.35
C ARG A 5 -4.50 25.38 -20.07
N ASP A 6 -3.99 26.02 -19.03
CA ASP A 6 -2.71 25.69 -18.42
C ASP A 6 -2.69 24.18 -18.15
N ARG A 7 -1.93 23.45 -18.97
CA ARG A 7 -1.51 22.08 -18.66
C ARG A 7 -0.44 22.19 -17.55
N SER A 8 -0.84 22.60 -16.36
CA SER A 8 -0.12 22.20 -15.17
C SER A 8 -0.52 20.76 -14.90
N GLY A 9 0.14 19.84 -15.60
CA GLY A 9 0.48 18.57 -14.97
C GLY A 9 1.43 18.90 -13.83
N THR A 10 0.89 19.45 -12.75
CA THR A 10 1.56 19.53 -11.47
C THR A 10 1.85 18.08 -11.13
N GLU A 11 3.12 17.70 -11.18
CA GLU A 11 3.61 16.55 -10.45
C GLU A 11 3.12 16.72 -9.02
N THR A 12 2.01 16.06 -8.69
CA THR A 12 1.41 16.09 -7.37
C THR A 12 2.52 15.76 -6.37
N PRO A 13 2.71 16.53 -5.28
CA PRO A 13 3.57 16.10 -4.18
C PRO A 13 3.21 14.65 -3.89
N ALA A 14 4.16 13.71 -3.93
CA ALA A 14 3.82 12.30 -3.84
C ALA A 14 2.97 12.10 -2.59
N GLU A 15 1.65 11.94 -2.78
CA GLU A 15 0.70 11.85 -1.67
C GLU A 15 1.19 10.72 -0.76
N PRO A 16 1.04 10.86 0.58
CA PRO A 16 1.25 9.71 1.44
C PRO A 16 0.31 8.63 0.92
N THR A 17 0.87 7.59 0.32
CA THR A 17 0.11 6.39 -0.02
C THR A 17 -0.64 6.00 1.24
N ASP A 18 -1.96 5.82 1.14
CA ASP A 18 -2.79 5.37 2.26
C ASP A 18 -2.08 4.22 2.95
N ARG A 19 -1.84 4.33 4.26
CA ARG A 19 -1.10 3.31 5.01
C ARG A 19 -2.03 2.13 5.26
N TYR A 20 -1.75 1.00 4.60
CA TYR A 20 -2.41 -0.28 4.86
C TYR A 20 -1.39 -1.40 4.69
N CYS A 21 -1.52 -2.52 5.43
CA CYS A 21 -0.44 -3.50 5.42
C CYS A 21 -0.21 -4.13 4.03
N GLY A 22 -1.21 -4.13 3.14
CA GLY A 22 -1.07 -4.56 1.74
C GLY A 22 -0.05 -3.77 0.90
N ASN A 23 0.37 -2.58 1.34
CA ASN A 23 1.47 -1.82 0.71
C ASN A 23 2.71 -1.68 1.62
N CYS A 24 2.81 -2.53 2.64
CA CYS A 24 3.96 -2.63 3.54
C CYS A 24 5.11 -3.42 2.89
N GLU A 25 6.37 -3.12 3.22
CA GLU A 25 7.54 -3.90 2.80
C GLU A 25 7.50 -5.35 3.28
N HIS A 26 6.77 -5.61 4.37
CA HIS A 26 6.62 -6.92 5.01
C HIS A 26 5.38 -7.70 4.56
N PHE A 27 4.66 -7.21 3.54
CA PHE A 27 3.45 -7.85 3.05
C PHE A 27 3.75 -9.07 2.18
N GLU A 28 3.07 -10.19 2.47
CA GLU A 28 3.14 -11.41 1.66
C GLU A 28 1.77 -12.05 1.46
N TYR A 29 1.63 -12.81 0.36
CA TYR A 29 0.55 -13.78 0.21
C TYR A 29 1.10 -15.18 0.48
N VAL A 30 0.63 -15.83 1.53
CA VAL A 30 1.04 -17.19 1.90
C VAL A 30 -0.06 -18.21 1.60
N ARG A 31 0.33 -19.47 1.42
CA ARG A 31 -0.64 -20.58 1.22
C ARG A 31 -1.14 -21.09 2.58
N SER A 32 -2.45 -21.23 2.69
CA SER A 32 -3.16 -21.86 3.81
C SER A 32 -4.06 -22.99 3.31
N SER A 33 -4.74 -23.68 4.23
CA SER A 33 -5.80 -24.64 3.90
C SER A 33 -6.98 -24.02 3.14
N GLU A 34 -7.19 -22.72 3.28
CA GLU A 34 -8.31 -21.97 2.69
C GLU A 34 -7.91 -21.25 1.40
N GLY A 35 -6.62 -21.33 1.00
CA GLY A 35 -6.09 -20.70 -0.21
C GLY A 35 -4.97 -19.71 0.07
N MET A 36 -4.78 -18.74 -0.82
CA MET A 36 -3.83 -17.65 -0.62
C MET A 36 -4.41 -16.64 0.37
N VAL A 37 -3.69 -16.34 1.45
CA VAL A 37 -4.13 -15.39 2.48
C VAL A 37 -3.15 -14.24 2.63
N PRO A 38 -3.63 -13.02 2.87
CA PRO A 38 -2.77 -11.89 3.18
C PRO A 38 -2.08 -12.12 4.54
N TYR A 39 -0.79 -11.82 4.60
CA TYR A 39 0.06 -12.14 5.74
C TYR A 39 1.00 -10.98 6.05
N CYS A 40 1.13 -10.65 7.33
CA CYS A 40 2.14 -9.73 7.82
C CYS A 40 3.37 -10.53 8.23
N ALA A 41 4.41 -10.58 7.40
CA ALA A 41 5.63 -11.35 7.69
C ALA A 41 6.37 -10.85 8.94
N ARG A 42 6.17 -9.58 9.32
CA ARG A 42 6.75 -8.98 10.52
C ARG A 42 6.14 -9.50 11.82
N HIS A 43 4.82 -9.72 11.84
CA HIS A 43 4.08 -10.19 13.01
C HIS A 43 3.73 -11.68 12.92
N GLU A 44 4.17 -12.34 11.86
CA GLU A 44 3.94 -13.76 11.60
C GLU A 44 2.46 -14.16 11.66
N THR A 45 1.55 -13.27 11.26
CA THR A 45 0.10 -13.48 11.34
C THR A 45 -0.59 -13.28 10.00
N ALA A 46 -1.63 -14.10 9.77
CA ALA A 46 -2.63 -13.80 8.75
C ALA A 46 -3.38 -12.51 9.13
N MET A 47 -3.85 -11.78 8.13
CA MET A 47 -4.52 -10.49 8.31
C MET A 47 -5.96 -10.55 7.84
N ASP A 48 -6.85 -9.89 8.59
CA ASP A 48 -8.30 -9.86 8.27
C ASP A 48 -8.78 -8.47 7.86
N ASP A 49 -8.24 -7.39 8.43
CA ASP A 49 -8.68 -6.00 8.23
C ASP A 49 -7.80 -5.18 7.27
N MET A 50 -6.64 -5.74 6.88
CA MET A 50 -5.61 -5.08 6.05
C MET A 50 -5.04 -3.77 6.64
N ASP A 51 -5.32 -3.47 7.91
CA ASP A 51 -4.82 -2.26 8.56
C ASP A 51 -3.30 -2.28 8.64
N ALA A 52 -2.67 -1.10 8.54
CA ALA A 52 -1.23 -0.98 8.70
C ALA A 52 -0.82 -1.34 10.14
N CYS A 53 0.20 -2.17 10.28
CA CYS A 53 0.82 -2.41 11.59
C CYS A 53 1.66 -1.20 12.04
N ASP A 54 2.04 -1.19 13.32
CA ASP A 54 2.81 -0.08 13.91
C ASP A 54 4.17 0.12 13.22
N GLU A 55 4.80 -0.95 12.73
CA GLU A 55 6.07 -0.89 11.99
C GLU A 55 5.90 -0.85 10.47
N TRP A 56 4.76 -0.35 9.98
CA TRP A 56 4.53 -0.18 8.56
C TRP A 56 5.61 0.70 7.89
N SER A 57 6.10 0.24 6.75
CA SER A 57 6.99 0.98 5.85
C SER A 57 6.56 0.74 4.39
N PRO A 58 6.61 1.75 3.51
CA PRO A 58 6.08 1.62 2.16
C PRO A 58 6.93 0.67 1.29
N ASN A 59 6.28 -0.21 0.52
CA ASN A 59 6.95 -1.16 -0.40
C ASN A 59 7.34 -0.58 -1.78
N ARG A 60 7.27 0.74 -1.95
CA ARG A 60 7.58 1.40 -3.23
C ARG A 60 9.08 1.29 -3.53
N ARG A 61 9.44 0.71 -4.67
CA ARG A 61 10.78 0.74 -5.26
C ARG A 61 10.83 1.75 -6.39
#